data_AF-A0AAB0A0Q2-F1
#
_entry.id   AF-A0AAB0A0Q2-F1
#
_cell.length_a   1.000
_cell.length_b   1.000
_cell.length_c   1.000
_cell.angle_alpha   90.00
_cell.angle_beta   90.00
_cell.angle_gamma   90.00
#
_symmetry.space_group_name_H-M   'P 1'
#
loop_
_entity.id
_entity.type
_entity.pdbx_description
1 polymer ?
#
loop_
_entity_poly.entity_id
_entity_poly.type
_entity_poly.pdbx_seq_one_letter_code
_entity_poly.pdbx_strand_id
1 'polypeptide(L)'
;MQAKKRYILVIICCAFLAYCYFGGYRLKWLQKLFAISVRKNPSKLPPYQQLYYQFSDYPEPPVQSSHSIPEDDLYAHPSFESKYIGDSLPSPTHTCRMETCFDFTKCTDQNFLVYVYPPEPLNSLGAPPPISPNYQKIISAIQESRYYTADPEKACLFVLGIDTLDRDSLSEDYVRNVPSRLQRLPYWNNGRNHIIFNLYSGTWPDYNENGLGFDPGQAILAKASMSVQSLRPNFDVSIPLFHKQFPLRGGNTGFVASNNFPANKKYLLAFKGKR
;
A
#
# COMPACT_ATOMS: atom_id res chain seq x y z
N MET A 1 -47.35 56.55 -2.05
CA MET A 1 -47.50 55.08 -2.11
C MET A 1 -46.13 54.36 -2.09
N GLN A 2 -45.38 54.41 -0.98
CA GLN A 2 -44.04 53.77 -0.89
C GLN A 2 -43.86 52.81 0.30
N ALA A 3 -44.83 52.73 1.22
CA ALA A 3 -44.75 51.81 2.36
C ALA A 3 -45.07 50.34 1.99
N LYS A 4 -45.97 50.10 1.02
CA LYS A 4 -46.49 48.75 0.69
C LYS A 4 -45.45 47.82 0.05
N LYS A 5 -44.40 48.34 -0.59
CA LYS A 5 -43.37 47.51 -1.25
C LYS A 5 -42.30 46.97 -0.29
N ARG A 6 -42.07 47.59 0.87
CA ARG A 6 -41.03 47.17 1.83
C ARG A 6 -41.44 45.94 2.65
N TYR A 7 -42.73 45.79 2.94
CA TYR A 7 -43.23 44.64 3.72
C TYR A 7 -43.31 43.35 2.92
N ILE A 8 -43.46 43.42 1.59
CA ILE A 8 -43.52 42.23 0.72
C ILE A 8 -42.19 41.47 0.73
N LEU A 9 -41.07 42.20 0.66
CA LEU A 9 -39.74 41.58 0.65
C LEU A 9 -39.42 40.90 2.00
N VAL A 10 -39.86 41.50 3.11
CA VAL A 10 -39.72 40.91 4.45
C VAL A 10 -40.53 39.63 4.57
N ILE A 11 -41.79 39.62 4.09
CA ILE A 11 -42.65 38.43 4.13
C ILE A 11 -42.06 37.29 3.28
N ILE A 12 -41.51 37.58 2.09
CA ILE A 12 -40.87 36.58 1.24
C ILE A 12 -39.61 35.99 1.91
N CYS A 13 -38.78 36.83 2.54
CA CYS A 13 -37.61 36.35 3.29
C CYS A 13 -38.02 35.47 4.49
N CYS A 14 -39.04 35.85 5.25
CA CYS A 14 -39.54 35.06 6.37
C CYS A 14 -40.11 33.71 5.90
N ALA A 15 -40.84 33.69 4.78
CA ALA A 15 -41.37 32.47 4.19
C ALA A 15 -40.25 31.53 3.69
N PHE A 16 -39.20 32.07 3.08
CA PHE A 16 -38.03 31.29 2.65
C PHE A 16 -37.26 30.70 3.82
N LEU A 17 -37.02 31.47 4.89
CA LEU A 17 -36.36 30.98 6.10
C LEU A 17 -37.18 29.90 6.80
N ALA A 18 -38.51 30.05 6.86
CA ALA A 18 -39.39 29.02 7.37
C ALA A 18 -39.33 27.74 6.50
N TYR A 19 -39.34 27.87 5.18
CA TYR A 19 -39.20 26.74 4.26
C TYR A 19 -37.85 26.01 4.44
N CYS A 20 -36.73 26.73 4.56
CA CYS A 20 -35.44 26.12 4.82
C CYS A 20 -35.38 25.45 6.20
N TYR A 21 -35.96 26.07 7.22
CA TYR A 21 -36.01 25.52 8.57
C TYR A 21 -36.86 24.25 8.66
N PHE A 22 -38.07 24.25 8.10
CA PHE A 22 -38.97 23.09 8.13
C PHE A 22 -38.62 22.02 7.06
N GLY A 23 -38.08 22.42 5.91
CA GLY A 23 -37.67 21.53 4.81
C GLY A 23 -36.34 20.79 5.08
N GLY A 24 -35.41 21.42 5.81
CA GLY A 24 -34.13 20.80 6.20
C GLY A 24 -34.26 19.57 7.10
N TYR A 25 -35.36 19.46 7.87
CA TYR A 25 -35.62 18.30 8.72
C TYR A 25 -36.08 17.06 7.94
N ARG A 26 -36.71 17.20 6.77
CA ARG A 26 -37.19 16.06 5.97
C ARG A 26 -36.07 15.35 5.20
N LEU A 27 -34.97 16.03 4.88
CA LEU A 27 -33.83 15.41 4.19
C LEU A 27 -33.00 14.47 5.10
N LYS A 28 -32.90 14.79 6.39
CA LYS A 28 -32.15 13.98 7.37
C LYS A 28 -32.82 12.65 7.70
N TRP A 29 -34.16 12.56 7.58
CA TRP A 29 -34.91 11.33 7.85
C TRP A 29 -34.83 10.32 6.69
N LEU A 30 -34.87 10.80 5.44
CA LEU A 30 -34.65 9.97 4.25
C LEU A 30 -33.23 9.40 4.17
N GLN A 31 -32.20 10.16 4.57
CA GLN A 31 -30.82 9.64 4.66
C GLN A 31 -30.69 8.51 5.70
N LYS A 32 -31.40 8.58 6.83
CA LYS A 32 -31.38 7.51 7.84
C LYS A 32 -32.07 6.23 7.36
N LEU A 33 -33.12 6.33 6.55
CA LEU A 33 -33.80 5.14 5.99
C LEU A 33 -32.98 4.45 4.90
N PHE A 34 -32.29 5.20 4.04
CA PHE A 34 -31.37 4.62 3.04
C PHE A 34 -30.16 3.94 3.69
N ALA A 35 -29.61 4.50 4.78
CA ALA A 35 -28.48 3.90 5.51
C ALA A 35 -28.83 2.55 6.18
N ILE A 36 -30.10 2.33 6.53
CA ILE A 36 -30.55 1.07 7.14
C ILE A 36 -30.75 -0.04 6.08
N SER A 37 -31.12 0.31 4.84
CA SER A 37 -31.32 -0.69 3.77
C SER A 37 -30.03 -1.30 3.24
N VAL A 38 -28.90 -0.56 3.29
CA VAL A 38 -27.60 -1.04 2.75
C VAL A 38 -26.88 -1.99 3.70
N ARG A 39 -27.26 -2.04 4.98
CA ARG A 39 -26.59 -2.85 6.02
C ARG A 39 -26.96 -4.34 6.02
N LYS A 40 -27.84 -4.81 5.12
CA LYS A 40 -28.48 -6.13 5.25
C LYS A 40 -27.98 -7.28 4.36
N ASN A 41 -27.01 -7.11 3.45
CA ASN A 41 -26.40 -8.26 2.74
C ASN A 41 -25.06 -7.93 2.04
N PRO A 42 -23.91 -8.04 2.73
CA PRO A 42 -22.58 -7.92 2.11
C PRO A 42 -22.10 -9.22 1.41
N SER A 43 -22.91 -10.28 1.40
CA SER A 43 -22.53 -11.63 0.95
C SER A 43 -22.89 -11.96 -0.51
N LYS A 44 -23.32 -11.00 -1.32
CA LYS A 44 -23.75 -11.23 -2.72
C LYS A 44 -22.88 -10.60 -3.82
N LEU A 45 -21.62 -10.28 -3.54
CA LEU A 45 -20.69 -9.81 -4.58
C LEU A 45 -19.54 -10.80 -4.78
N PRO A 46 -19.34 -11.34 -6.00
CA PRO A 46 -18.28 -12.31 -6.25
C PRO A 46 -16.90 -11.64 -6.11
N PRO A 47 -15.90 -12.34 -5.53
CA PRO A 47 -14.52 -11.87 -5.49
C PRO A 47 -13.96 -11.71 -6.91
N TYR A 48 -13.07 -10.73 -7.10
CA TYR A 48 -12.40 -10.44 -8.38
C TYR A 48 -11.70 -11.67 -9.02
N GLN A 49 -11.41 -12.69 -8.22
CA GLN A 49 -10.80 -13.95 -8.64
C GLN A 49 -11.73 -14.81 -9.52
N GLN A 50 -13.05 -14.63 -9.46
CA GLN A 50 -14.00 -15.37 -10.31
C GLN A 50 -14.18 -14.77 -11.71
N LEU A 51 -13.89 -13.47 -11.90
CA LEU A 51 -14.03 -12.82 -13.22
C LEU A 51 -13.00 -13.32 -14.24
N TYR A 52 -11.89 -13.89 -13.79
CA TYR A 52 -10.86 -14.43 -14.67
C TYR A 52 -11.21 -15.84 -15.21
N TYR A 53 -12.08 -16.59 -14.53
CA TYR A 53 -12.44 -17.95 -14.93
C TYR A 53 -13.71 -18.03 -15.81
N GLN A 54 -14.50 -16.96 -15.88
CA GLN A 54 -15.80 -16.99 -16.55
C GLN A 54 -15.76 -16.59 -18.04
N PHE A 55 -14.57 -16.29 -18.58
CA PHE A 55 -14.36 -15.94 -19.98
C PHE A 55 -13.81 -17.08 -20.85
N SER A 56 -13.69 -18.30 -20.31
CA SER A 56 -13.09 -19.45 -21.01
C SER A 56 -14.08 -20.55 -21.42
N ASP A 57 -15.39 -20.30 -21.40
CA ASP A 57 -16.39 -21.23 -21.94
C ASP A 57 -16.83 -20.80 -23.34
N TYR A 58 -16.15 -21.33 -24.37
CA TYR A 58 -16.74 -21.56 -25.68
C TYR A 58 -16.60 -23.05 -26.03
N PRO A 59 -17.60 -23.67 -26.66
CA PRO A 59 -17.66 -25.12 -26.81
C PRO A 59 -16.73 -25.63 -27.91
N GLU A 60 -16.01 -26.72 -27.62
CA GLU A 60 -15.19 -27.48 -28.60
C GLU A 60 -16.08 -28.09 -29.71
N PRO A 61 -15.63 -28.06 -30.98
CA PRO A 61 -16.05 -29.02 -32.01
C PRO A 61 -15.01 -30.16 -32.14
N PRO A 62 -15.38 -31.31 -32.73
CA PRO A 62 -14.69 -32.58 -32.50
C PRO A 62 -13.44 -32.80 -33.36
N VAL A 63 -12.56 -33.63 -32.79
CA VAL A 63 -11.28 -34.15 -33.26
C VAL A 63 -11.26 -34.63 -34.72
N GLN A 64 -10.21 -34.27 -35.46
CA GLN A 64 -9.64 -35.11 -36.54
C GLN A 64 -8.13 -34.87 -36.75
N SER A 65 -7.42 -35.97 -36.95
CA SER A 65 -5.97 -36.14 -37.02
C SER A 65 -5.38 -35.91 -38.42
N SER A 66 -4.22 -35.23 -38.53
CA SER A 66 -3.07 -35.64 -39.39
C SER A 66 -1.94 -34.59 -39.44
N HIS A 67 -0.70 -35.08 -39.52
CA HIS A 67 0.62 -34.43 -39.58
C HIS A 67 0.84 -33.24 -40.54
N SER A 68 1.63 -32.22 -40.11
CA SER A 68 2.86 -31.69 -40.74
C SER A 68 3.35 -30.36 -40.11
N ILE A 69 4.64 -30.26 -39.75
CA ILE A 69 5.42 -29.10 -39.21
C ILE A 69 5.89 -28.22 -40.41
N PRO A 70 6.04 -26.85 -40.39
CA PRO A 70 6.89 -26.10 -39.44
C PRO A 70 6.50 -24.65 -39.00
N GLU A 71 7.07 -24.28 -37.85
CA GLU A 71 7.56 -22.96 -37.41
C GLU A 71 6.65 -21.73 -37.50
N ASP A 72 6.02 -21.36 -36.37
CA ASP A 72 6.03 -19.99 -35.82
C ASP A 72 5.37 -19.95 -34.42
N ASP A 73 6.08 -20.45 -33.39
CA ASP A 73 5.63 -20.39 -31.99
C ASP A 73 6.32 -19.23 -31.24
N LEU A 74 6.00 -17.99 -31.63
CA LEU A 74 5.95 -16.90 -30.64
C LEU A 74 4.63 -17.06 -29.89
N TYR A 75 4.66 -17.13 -28.56
CA TYR A 75 3.50 -17.24 -27.64
C TYR A 75 3.05 -18.63 -27.19
N ALA A 76 3.92 -19.63 -27.15
CA ALA A 76 3.70 -20.79 -26.29
C ALA A 76 3.96 -20.41 -24.82
N HIS A 77 2.89 -20.37 -24.00
CA HIS A 77 3.00 -20.36 -22.55
C HIS A 77 3.72 -21.64 -22.10
N PRO A 78 4.83 -21.59 -21.35
CA PRO A 78 5.40 -22.80 -20.79
C PRO A 78 4.40 -23.33 -19.75
N SER A 79 3.87 -24.52 -19.99
CA SER A 79 3.29 -25.38 -18.98
C SER A 79 4.40 -25.68 -17.97
N PHE A 80 4.51 -24.87 -16.92
CA PHE A 80 5.39 -25.13 -15.79
C PHE A 80 4.81 -26.33 -15.04
N GLU A 81 5.18 -27.50 -15.54
CA GLU A 81 4.97 -28.78 -14.91
C GLU A 81 5.65 -28.71 -13.54
N SER A 82 4.81 -28.82 -12.51
CA SER A 82 5.18 -28.82 -11.11
C SER A 82 6.15 -29.98 -10.85
N LYS A 83 7.45 -29.71 -10.96
CA LYS A 83 8.52 -30.64 -10.60
C LYS A 83 9.62 -29.94 -9.81
N TYR A 84 9.21 -29.25 -8.75
CA TYR A 84 10.06 -28.95 -7.59
C TYR A 84 9.25 -29.17 -6.32
N ILE A 85 8.71 -30.38 -6.14
CA ILE A 85 8.49 -30.93 -4.80
C ILE A 85 9.84 -31.56 -4.42
N GLY A 86 10.77 -30.70 -4.01
CA GLY A 86 11.93 -31.07 -3.22
C GLY A 86 11.79 -30.34 -1.89
N ASP A 87 11.80 -31.09 -0.80
CA ASP A 87 11.72 -30.62 0.59
C ASP A 87 12.38 -29.25 0.78
N SER A 88 11.55 -28.22 0.87
CA SER A 88 11.91 -26.97 1.53
C SER A 88 11.00 -26.88 2.73
N LEU A 89 11.60 -26.88 3.92
CA LEU A 89 10.93 -26.44 5.14
C LEU A 89 10.10 -25.19 4.82
N PRO A 90 8.90 -25.04 5.41
CA PRO A 90 8.11 -23.83 5.23
C PRO A 90 9.01 -22.63 5.54
N SER A 91 9.25 -21.80 4.52
CA SER A 91 9.98 -20.55 4.69
C SER A 91 9.34 -19.78 5.85
N PRO A 92 10.11 -19.23 6.80
CA PRO A 92 9.60 -18.54 7.99
C PRO A 92 8.63 -17.39 7.69
N THR A 93 8.54 -16.96 6.43
CA THR A 93 7.64 -15.90 5.97
C THR A 93 6.16 -16.29 6.04
N HIS A 94 5.79 -17.58 5.96
CA HIS A 94 4.38 -18.00 6.01
C HIS A 94 3.78 -18.00 7.43
N THR A 95 4.56 -17.77 8.48
CA THR A 95 4.09 -17.78 9.88
C THR A 95 3.72 -16.40 10.42
N CYS A 96 4.08 -15.32 9.72
CA CYS A 96 3.75 -13.97 10.17
C CYS A 96 2.37 -13.52 9.66
N ARG A 97 1.51 -13.19 10.62
CA ARG A 97 0.25 -12.47 10.44
C ARG A 97 0.25 -11.26 11.36
N MET A 98 -0.72 -10.36 11.19
CA MET A 98 -0.82 -9.19 12.06
C MET A 98 -0.97 -9.62 13.53
N GLU A 99 -1.73 -10.67 13.81
CA GLU A 99 -1.99 -11.12 15.18
C GLU A 99 -0.75 -11.76 15.84
N THR A 100 0.19 -12.29 15.05
CA THR A 100 1.35 -13.03 15.57
C THR A 100 2.63 -12.22 15.57
N CYS A 101 2.82 -11.36 14.57
CA CYS A 101 4.08 -10.64 14.33
C CYS A 101 4.01 -9.14 14.59
N PHE A 102 2.82 -8.61 14.88
CA PHE A 102 2.63 -7.21 15.24
C PHE A 102 2.20 -7.09 16.70
N ASP A 103 2.75 -6.12 17.41
CA ASP A 103 2.32 -5.76 18.76
C ASP A 103 1.37 -4.58 18.72
N PHE A 104 0.07 -4.89 18.84
CA PHE A 104 -0.99 -3.89 18.90
C PHE A 104 -0.98 -3.06 20.18
N THR A 105 -0.33 -3.52 21.26
CA THR A 105 -0.35 -2.78 22.54
C THR A 105 0.40 -1.45 22.46
N LYS A 106 1.35 -1.33 21.53
CA LYS A 106 2.04 -0.06 21.21
C LYS A 106 1.19 0.92 20.40
N CYS A 107 0.05 0.47 19.88
CA CYS A 107 -0.76 1.22 18.93
C CYS A 107 -2.12 1.53 19.55
N THR A 108 -2.34 2.80 19.90
CA THR A 108 -3.65 3.27 20.37
C THR A 108 -4.38 4.03 19.27
N ASP A 109 -5.71 3.91 19.23
CA ASP A 109 -6.56 4.56 18.21
C ASP A 109 -6.39 6.09 18.14
N GLN A 110 -5.92 6.69 19.24
CA GLN A 110 -5.77 8.14 19.37
C GLN A 110 -4.37 8.62 18.96
N ASN A 111 -3.34 7.78 19.06
CA ASN A 111 -1.94 8.16 18.87
C ASN A 111 -1.17 7.10 18.07
N PHE A 112 -1.41 7.06 16.76
CA PHE A 112 -0.59 6.27 15.85
C PHE A 112 0.68 7.04 15.49
N LEU A 113 1.77 6.78 16.22
CA LEU A 113 3.05 7.46 16.03
C LEU A 113 4.09 6.55 15.39
N VAL A 114 4.97 7.15 14.59
CA VAL A 114 6.03 6.49 13.82
C VAL A 114 7.36 7.09 14.23
N TYR A 115 8.24 6.23 14.74
CA TYR A 115 9.63 6.57 15.01
C TYR A 115 10.50 6.22 13.81
N VAL A 116 11.40 7.13 13.46
CA VAL A 116 12.43 6.91 12.45
C VAL A 116 13.77 6.81 13.15
N TYR A 117 14.50 5.71 12.92
CA TYR A 117 15.85 5.57 13.47
C TYR A 117 16.76 6.70 12.95
N PRO A 118 17.64 7.24 13.79
CA PRO A 118 18.62 8.21 13.34
C PRO A 118 19.52 7.57 12.26
N PRO A 119 20.12 8.39 11.37
CA PRO A 119 21.13 7.93 10.44
C PRO A 119 22.25 7.18 11.17
N GLU A 120 22.76 6.14 10.53
CA GLU A 120 23.88 5.39 11.10
C GLU A 120 25.13 6.28 11.29
N PRO A 121 25.95 5.99 12.30
CA PRO A 121 27.17 6.74 12.54
C PRO A 121 28.14 6.63 11.36
N LEU A 122 29.07 7.58 11.29
CA LEU A 122 30.12 7.61 10.27
C LEU A 122 30.87 6.27 10.23
N ASN A 123 31.18 5.81 9.02
CA ASN A 123 32.00 4.63 8.81
C ASN A 123 33.47 4.89 9.23
N SER A 124 34.33 3.87 9.13
CA SER A 124 35.76 3.99 9.45
C SER A 124 36.52 5.04 8.62
N LEU A 125 35.93 5.52 7.52
CA LEU A 125 36.46 6.58 6.66
C LEU A 125 35.89 7.96 7.00
N GLY A 126 35.09 8.09 8.06
CA GLY A 126 34.47 9.36 8.46
C GLY A 126 33.31 9.80 7.56
N ALA A 127 32.77 8.93 6.71
CA ALA A 127 31.65 9.24 5.83
C ALA A 127 30.34 8.59 6.33
N PRO A 128 29.19 9.27 6.23
CA PRO A 128 27.91 8.65 6.53
C PRO A 128 27.62 7.54 5.50
N PRO A 129 26.90 6.48 5.88
CA PRO A 129 26.46 5.50 4.90
C PRO A 129 25.53 6.13 3.85
N PRO A 130 25.57 5.62 2.61
CA PRO A 130 24.80 6.18 1.51
C PRO A 130 23.29 6.05 1.79
N ILE A 131 22.55 7.10 1.44
CA ILE A 131 21.09 7.13 1.43
C ILE A 131 20.62 7.64 0.06
N SER A 132 19.76 6.86 -0.61
CA SER A 132 19.26 7.24 -1.94
C SER A 132 18.32 8.44 -1.83
N PRO A 133 18.21 9.26 -2.89
CA PRO A 133 17.26 10.38 -2.93
C PRO A 133 15.80 9.94 -2.69
N ASN A 134 15.43 8.72 -3.06
CA ASN A 134 14.08 8.21 -2.84
C ASN A 134 13.85 7.81 -1.39
N TYR A 135 14.82 7.19 -0.73
CA TYR A 135 14.66 6.84 0.68
C TYR A 135 14.62 8.09 1.54
N GLN A 136 15.45 9.08 1.22
CA GLN A 136 15.40 10.39 1.88
C GLN A 136 14.00 11.02 1.78
N LYS A 137 13.35 10.96 0.60
CA LYS A 137 11.96 11.43 0.45
C LYS A 137 10.97 10.69 1.35
N ILE A 138 11.10 9.36 1.48
CA ILE A 138 10.24 8.55 2.36
C ILE A 138 10.42 9.01 3.81
N ILE A 139 11.67 9.12 4.27
CA ILE A 139 11.98 9.57 5.63
C ILE A 139 11.46 10.99 5.88
N SER A 140 11.71 11.93 4.96
CA SER A 140 11.21 13.30 5.06
C SER A 140 9.68 13.36 5.10
N ALA A 141 8.98 12.60 4.25
CA ALA A 141 7.52 12.55 4.26
C ALA A 141 6.96 12.07 5.60
N ILE A 142 7.61 11.10 6.24
CA ILE A 142 7.22 10.60 7.56
C ILE A 142 7.49 11.67 8.62
N GLN A 143 8.71 12.21 8.66
CA GLN A 143 9.15 13.19 9.66
C GLN A 143 8.36 14.50 9.62
N GLU A 144 7.95 14.95 8.44
CA GLU A 144 7.10 16.14 8.25
C GLU A 144 5.63 15.89 8.56
N SER A 145 5.22 14.64 8.74
CA SER A 145 3.83 14.28 9.03
C SER A 145 3.49 14.43 10.51
N ARG A 146 2.19 14.57 10.81
CA ARG A 146 1.65 14.54 12.18
C ARG A 146 1.86 13.21 12.91
N TYR A 147 2.31 12.16 12.20
CA TYR A 147 2.51 10.83 12.77
C TYR A 147 3.92 10.66 13.30
N TYR A 148 4.87 11.56 13.01
CA TYR A 148 6.24 11.40 13.48
C TYR A 148 6.39 11.61 14.99
N THR A 149 7.27 10.82 15.62
CA THR A 149 7.76 11.02 16.98
C THR A 149 9.27 10.82 17.04
N ALA A 150 9.96 11.66 17.83
CA ALA A 150 11.37 11.46 18.18
C ALA A 150 11.56 10.49 19.37
N ASP A 151 10.47 10.19 20.10
CA ASP A 151 10.46 9.33 21.27
C ASP A 151 10.04 7.91 20.87
N PRO A 152 10.93 6.90 20.93
CA PRO A 152 10.64 5.53 20.51
C PRO A 152 9.66 4.82 21.46
N GLU A 153 9.54 5.24 22.73
CA GLU A 153 8.61 4.61 23.68
C GLU A 153 7.15 4.93 23.36
N LYS A 154 6.90 6.04 22.65
CA LYS A 154 5.57 6.44 22.19
C LYS A 154 5.21 5.88 20.81
N ALA A 155 6.15 5.22 20.14
CA ALA A 155 5.99 4.82 18.76
C ALA A 155 5.22 3.50 18.63
N CYS A 156 4.20 3.52 17.78
CA CYS A 156 3.51 2.32 17.32
C CYS A 156 4.33 1.60 16.23
N LEU A 157 4.94 2.36 15.32
CA LEU A 157 5.74 1.83 14.21
C LEU A 157 7.17 2.37 14.21
N PHE A 158 8.06 1.55 13.65
CA PHE A 158 9.48 1.86 13.50
C PHE A 158 9.88 1.79 12.03
N VAL A 159 10.61 2.81 11.56
CA VAL A 159 11.17 2.87 10.21
C VAL A 159 12.68 3.02 10.29
N LEU A 160 13.38 2.20 9.52
CA LEU A 160 14.85 2.13 9.54
C LEU A 160 15.48 3.44 9.06
N GLY A 161 16.63 3.80 9.63
CA GLY A 161 17.53 4.82 9.07
C GLY A 161 18.45 4.25 7.98
N ILE A 162 18.33 2.95 7.71
CA ILE A 162 19.13 2.19 6.74
C ILE A 162 18.34 2.10 5.43
N ASP A 163 18.93 2.57 4.34
CA ASP A 163 18.31 2.44 3.03
C ASP A 163 18.28 0.97 2.57
N THR A 164 17.08 0.47 2.31
CA THR A 164 16.83 -0.90 1.84
C THR A 164 16.03 -0.93 0.55
N LEU A 165 15.83 0.22 -0.09
CA LEU A 165 15.02 0.34 -1.31
C LEU A 165 15.59 -0.44 -2.49
N ASP A 166 16.92 -0.52 -2.57
CA ASP A 166 17.61 -1.20 -3.64
C ASP A 166 18.45 -2.36 -3.11
N ARG A 167 18.04 -3.57 -3.47
CA ARG A 167 18.72 -4.81 -3.10
C ARG A 167 19.48 -5.44 -4.27
N ASP A 168 19.67 -4.70 -5.37
CA ASP A 168 20.61 -5.06 -6.43
C ASP A 168 22.05 -4.76 -6.00
N SER A 169 22.90 -5.78 -5.94
CA SER A 169 24.31 -5.64 -5.55
C SER A 169 25.16 -4.77 -6.49
N LEU A 170 24.67 -4.53 -7.72
CA LEU A 170 25.32 -3.68 -8.72
C LEU A 170 24.89 -2.21 -8.62
N SER A 171 23.85 -1.91 -7.85
CA SER A 171 23.37 -0.55 -7.68
C SER A 171 24.31 0.28 -6.81
N GLU A 172 24.46 1.56 -7.17
CA GLU A 172 25.18 2.55 -6.35
C GLU A 172 24.48 2.80 -5.00
N ASP A 173 23.17 2.57 -4.94
CA ASP A 173 22.36 2.72 -3.71
C ASP A 173 22.37 1.45 -2.84
N TYR A 174 23.10 0.40 -3.23
CA TYR A 174 23.12 -0.87 -2.52
C TYR A 174 23.81 -0.77 -1.16
N VAL A 175 23.02 -0.86 -0.08
CA VAL A 175 23.56 -0.90 1.28
C VAL A 175 24.03 -2.31 1.66
N ARG A 176 25.32 -2.43 2.02
CA ARG A 176 25.95 -3.70 2.42
C ARG A 176 25.82 -3.98 3.92
N ASN A 177 25.90 -5.26 4.28
CA ASN A 177 25.93 -5.73 5.68
C ASN A 177 24.68 -5.35 6.50
N VAL A 178 23.51 -5.26 5.87
CA VAL A 178 22.25 -4.95 6.55
C VAL A 178 22.01 -5.84 7.79
N PRO A 179 22.24 -7.17 7.78
CA PRO A 179 22.03 -8.01 8.98
C PRO A 179 22.77 -7.52 10.22
N SER A 180 24.07 -7.20 10.10
CA SER A 180 24.86 -6.73 11.25
C SER A 180 24.49 -5.30 11.66
N ARG A 181 23.98 -4.49 10.73
CA ARG A 181 23.44 -3.16 11.04
C ARG A 181 22.15 -3.25 11.84
N LEU A 182 21.22 -4.13 11.45
CA LEU A 182 19.96 -4.35 12.16
C LEU A 182 20.17 -4.82 13.60
N GLN A 183 21.13 -5.73 13.82
CA GLN A 183 21.47 -6.23 15.17
C GLN A 183 21.96 -5.12 16.13
N ARG A 184 22.47 -4.00 15.61
CA ARG A 184 22.94 -2.87 16.42
C ARG A 184 21.82 -1.89 16.78
N LEU A 185 20.64 -2.04 16.19
CA LEU A 185 19.51 -1.16 16.45
C LEU A 185 18.86 -1.53 17.80
N PRO A 186 18.75 -0.60 18.75
CA PRO A 186 18.30 -0.90 20.11
C PRO A 186 16.87 -1.45 20.18
N TYR A 187 15.99 -1.01 19.27
CA TYR A 187 14.58 -1.38 19.27
C TYR A 187 14.18 -2.41 18.21
N TRP A 188 15.13 -3.03 17.48
CA TRP A 188 14.83 -3.87 16.30
C TRP A 188 13.81 -4.98 16.60
N ASN A 189 13.91 -5.61 17.77
CA ASN A 189 12.97 -6.61 18.27
C ASN A 189 12.56 -7.65 17.20
N ASN A 190 13.56 -8.18 16.49
CA ASN A 190 13.37 -9.12 15.39
C ASN A 190 12.37 -8.64 14.32
N GLY A 191 12.30 -7.34 14.06
CA GLY A 191 11.41 -6.72 13.07
C GLY A 191 9.98 -6.44 13.55
N ARG A 192 9.61 -6.79 14.79
CA ARG A 192 8.25 -6.54 15.30
C ARG A 192 7.93 -5.04 15.27
N ASN A 193 6.80 -4.67 14.69
CA ASN A 193 6.35 -3.28 14.45
C ASN A 193 7.27 -2.44 13.52
N HIS A 194 8.19 -3.08 12.79
CA HIS A 194 9.04 -2.39 11.82
C HIS A 194 8.44 -2.44 10.42
N ILE A 195 8.69 -1.39 9.64
CA ILE A 195 8.42 -1.38 8.19
C ILE A 195 9.75 -1.31 7.44
N ILE A 196 9.91 -2.23 6.49
CA ILE A 196 11.04 -2.23 5.54
C ILE A 196 10.49 -1.87 4.16
N PHE A 197 11.14 -0.91 3.50
CA PHE A 197 10.78 -0.49 2.16
C PHE A 197 11.71 -1.13 1.13
N ASN A 198 11.14 -1.67 0.05
CA ASN A 198 11.91 -2.22 -1.05
C ASN A 198 11.27 -1.86 -2.39
N LEU A 199 12.02 -1.22 -3.28
CA LEU A 199 11.54 -0.82 -4.61
C LEU A 199 12.17 -1.66 -5.72
N TYR A 200 13.44 -2.03 -5.58
CA TYR A 200 14.22 -2.72 -6.60
C TYR A 200 14.73 -4.05 -6.03
N SER A 201 14.27 -5.16 -6.62
CA SER A 201 14.59 -6.51 -6.15
C SER A 201 15.73 -7.16 -6.94
N GLY A 202 16.62 -6.38 -7.57
CA GLY A 202 17.66 -6.88 -8.47
C GLY A 202 17.46 -6.43 -9.91
N THR A 203 18.47 -6.73 -10.73
CA THR A 203 18.48 -6.51 -12.18
C THR A 203 18.71 -7.85 -12.88
N TRP A 204 18.21 -7.97 -14.11
CA TRP A 204 18.45 -9.16 -14.94
C TRP A 204 19.94 -9.51 -15.03
N PRO A 205 20.33 -10.79 -14.98
CA PRO A 205 19.47 -11.97 -14.84
C PRO A 205 19.08 -12.31 -13.39
N ASP A 206 19.65 -11.63 -12.40
CA ASP A 206 19.66 -12.01 -10.98
C ASP A 206 18.57 -11.32 -10.15
N TYR A 207 17.31 -11.38 -10.60
CA TYR A 207 16.19 -10.86 -9.81
C TYR A 207 15.97 -11.71 -8.54
N ASN A 208 16.04 -11.08 -7.38
CA ASN A 208 15.66 -11.67 -6.09
C ASN A 208 14.23 -11.27 -5.70
N GLU A 209 13.24 -11.79 -6.42
CA GLU A 209 11.83 -11.47 -6.18
C GLU A 209 11.32 -11.97 -4.81
N ASN A 210 11.89 -13.07 -4.32
CA ASN A 210 11.41 -13.78 -3.14
C ASN A 210 12.12 -13.35 -1.84
N GLY A 211 13.16 -12.53 -1.92
CA GLY A 211 13.96 -12.12 -0.77
C GLY A 211 14.40 -10.66 -0.79
N LEU A 212 15.08 -10.25 0.28
CA LEU A 212 15.74 -8.94 0.41
C LEU A 212 17.27 -9.07 0.44
N GLY A 213 17.80 -10.28 0.40
CA GLY A 213 19.22 -10.56 0.69
C GLY A 213 19.57 -10.47 2.18
N PHE A 214 18.57 -10.41 3.06
CA PHE A 214 18.68 -10.57 4.51
C PHE A 214 17.31 -11.01 5.08
N ASP A 215 17.30 -11.50 6.33
CA ASP A 215 16.08 -11.88 7.04
C ASP A 215 15.39 -10.63 7.64
N PRO A 216 14.17 -10.27 7.20
CA PRO A 216 13.41 -9.17 7.78
C PRO A 216 12.75 -9.51 9.12
N GLY A 217 12.79 -10.78 9.54
CA GLY A 217 12.09 -11.29 10.72
C GLY A 217 10.59 -11.02 10.65
N GLN A 218 10.08 -10.30 11.64
CA GLN A 218 8.68 -9.96 11.83
C GLN A 218 8.28 -8.61 11.22
N ALA A 219 9.16 -7.97 10.45
CA ALA A 219 8.86 -6.67 9.85
C ALA A 219 7.82 -6.75 8.74
N ILE A 220 6.98 -5.73 8.63
CA ILE A 220 6.08 -5.48 7.52
C ILE A 220 6.93 -5.10 6.30
N LEU A 221 6.66 -5.72 5.16
CA LEU A 221 7.32 -5.38 3.90
C LEU A 221 6.44 -4.45 3.08
N ALA A 222 6.91 -3.21 2.90
CA ALA A 222 6.38 -2.27 1.94
C ALA A 222 7.17 -2.39 0.64
N LYS A 223 6.71 -3.26 -0.27
CA LYS A 223 7.49 -3.67 -1.45
C LYS A 223 6.79 -3.35 -2.77
N ALA A 224 7.56 -2.84 -3.75
CA ALA A 224 7.13 -2.77 -5.13
C ALA A 224 7.34 -4.11 -5.84
N SER A 225 6.52 -4.39 -6.85
CA SER A 225 6.58 -5.64 -7.63
C SER A 225 6.48 -6.90 -6.73
N MET A 226 5.65 -6.85 -5.70
CA MET A 226 5.42 -8.01 -4.83
C MET A 226 4.64 -9.09 -5.58
N SER A 227 5.14 -10.33 -5.58
CA SER A 227 4.39 -11.49 -6.08
C SER A 227 3.23 -11.81 -5.14
N VAL A 228 2.09 -12.18 -5.71
CA VAL A 228 0.92 -12.66 -4.94
C VAL A 228 1.24 -13.92 -4.11
N GLN A 229 2.29 -14.66 -4.48
CA GLN A 229 2.73 -15.85 -3.77
C GLN A 229 3.55 -15.51 -2.51
N SER A 230 4.24 -14.36 -2.49
CA SER A 230 5.10 -13.94 -1.38
C SER A 230 4.49 -12.85 -0.50
N LEU A 231 3.49 -12.12 -1.00
CA LEU A 231 2.75 -11.12 -0.22
C LEU A 231 2.01 -11.78 0.95
N ARG A 232 2.29 -11.39 2.19
CA ARG A 232 1.51 -11.80 3.36
C ARG A 232 0.20 -10.99 3.44
N PRO A 233 -0.97 -11.60 3.22
CA PRO A 233 -2.23 -10.85 3.18
C PRO A 233 -2.52 -10.18 4.52
N ASN A 234 -3.05 -8.95 4.47
CA ASN A 234 -3.35 -8.11 5.62
C ASN A 234 -2.14 -7.75 6.51
N PHE A 235 -0.91 -8.05 6.08
CA PHE A 235 0.32 -7.76 6.83
C PHE A 235 1.28 -6.90 6.01
N ASP A 236 1.63 -7.36 4.81
CA ASP A 236 2.50 -6.63 3.88
C ASP A 236 1.74 -5.59 3.06
N VAL A 237 2.49 -4.60 2.56
CA VAL A 237 1.93 -3.49 1.79
C VAL A 237 2.56 -3.45 0.40
N SER A 238 1.74 -3.63 -0.63
CA SER A 238 2.18 -3.39 -2.01
C SER A 238 2.20 -1.89 -2.28
N ILE A 239 3.36 -1.37 -2.66
CA ILE A 239 3.55 0.06 -2.99
C ILE A 239 3.92 0.24 -4.46
N PRO A 240 3.64 1.40 -5.09
CA PRO A 240 4.08 1.67 -6.45
C PRO A 240 5.59 1.88 -6.51
N LEU A 241 6.16 1.60 -7.69
CA LEU A 241 7.55 1.95 -7.97
C LEU A 241 7.69 3.46 -8.18
N PHE A 242 8.54 4.11 -7.38
CA PHE A 242 8.80 5.55 -7.49
C PHE A 242 10.15 5.82 -8.17
N HIS A 243 10.11 6.52 -9.30
CA HIS A 243 11.33 6.94 -9.98
C HIS A 243 12.08 8.03 -9.17
N LYS A 244 13.42 8.02 -9.23
CA LYS A 244 14.29 8.97 -8.51
C LYS A 244 13.97 10.44 -8.78
N GLN A 245 13.42 10.73 -9.96
CA GLN A 245 13.09 12.08 -10.41
C GLN A 245 11.73 12.58 -9.92
N PHE A 246 10.87 11.73 -9.36
CA PHE A 246 9.58 12.18 -8.89
C PHE A 246 9.72 13.13 -7.69
N PRO A 247 9.00 14.26 -7.66
CA PRO A 247 9.06 15.19 -6.54
C PRO A 247 8.46 14.55 -5.28
N LEU A 248 8.89 15.02 -4.10
CA LEU A 248 8.38 14.56 -2.80
C LEU A 248 6.86 14.76 -2.68
N ARG A 249 6.36 15.88 -3.20
CA ARG A 249 4.94 16.23 -3.21
C ARG A 249 4.49 16.44 -4.63
N GLY A 250 3.24 16.05 -4.92
CA GLY A 250 2.61 16.30 -6.20
C GLY A 250 2.58 17.80 -6.53
N GLY A 251 2.45 18.12 -7.82
CA GLY A 251 2.26 19.49 -8.30
C GLY A 251 0.86 20.02 -7.97
N ASN A 252 0.39 20.98 -8.76
CA ASN A 252 -0.90 21.63 -8.57
C ASN A 252 -2.02 20.63 -8.24
N THR A 253 -2.85 20.97 -7.25
CA THR A 253 -4.09 20.24 -6.97
C THR A 253 -4.82 20.06 -8.29
N GLY A 254 -4.97 18.83 -8.75
CA GLY A 254 -5.59 18.55 -10.04
C GLY A 254 -6.99 19.19 -10.14
N PHE A 255 -7.57 19.23 -11.34
CA PHE A 255 -8.86 19.91 -11.60
C PHE A 255 -10.09 19.28 -10.90
N VAL A 256 -9.90 18.37 -9.95
CA VAL A 256 -10.97 17.73 -9.18
C VAL A 256 -11.58 18.78 -8.25
N ALA A 257 -12.67 19.39 -8.71
CA ALA A 257 -13.37 20.48 -8.02
C ALA A 257 -14.20 20.00 -6.81
N SER A 258 -14.55 18.71 -6.74
CA SER A 258 -15.29 18.15 -5.62
C SER A 258 -14.57 16.94 -5.06
N ASN A 259 -14.13 17.08 -3.81
CA ASN A 259 -13.67 15.96 -3.02
C ASN A 259 -14.92 15.28 -2.45
N ASN A 260 -15.36 14.17 -3.06
CA ASN A 260 -16.41 13.32 -2.50
C ASN A 260 -15.87 12.62 -1.24
N PHE A 261 -15.63 13.38 -0.18
CA PHE A 261 -15.12 12.87 1.08
C PHE A 261 -16.24 12.87 2.13
N PRO A 262 -16.48 11.76 2.85
CA PRO A 262 -15.79 10.47 2.72
C PRO A 262 -16.46 9.58 1.65
N ALA A 263 -15.71 9.23 0.60
CA ALA A 263 -16.11 8.15 -0.30
C ALA A 263 -15.78 6.82 0.39
N ASN A 264 -16.79 5.99 0.60
CA ASN A 264 -16.61 4.64 1.14
C ASN A 264 -15.98 3.75 0.05
N LYS A 265 -14.65 3.86 -0.12
CA LYS A 265 -13.88 3.13 -1.13
C LYS A 265 -13.33 1.84 -0.53
N LYS A 266 -13.46 0.73 -1.27
CA LYS A 266 -12.86 -0.57 -0.90
C LYS A 266 -11.33 -0.50 -0.80
N TYR A 267 -10.70 0.33 -1.63
CA TYR A 267 -9.25 0.51 -1.67
C TYR A 267 -8.90 1.93 -1.24
N LEU A 268 -7.97 2.05 -0.28
CA LEU A 268 -7.45 3.34 0.19
C LEU A 268 -6.68 4.06 -0.92
N LEU A 269 -5.86 3.32 -1.65
CA LEU A 269 -5.07 3.78 -2.78
C LEU A 269 -5.00 2.67 -3.83
N ALA A 270 -5.03 3.05 -5.11
CA ALA A 270 -4.76 2.15 -6.23
C ALA A 270 -3.81 2.85 -7.20
N PHE A 271 -2.88 2.10 -7.77
CA PHE A 271 -1.93 2.60 -8.75
C PHE A 271 -1.93 1.67 -9.96
N LYS A 272 -1.78 2.25 -11.15
CA LYS A 272 -1.58 1.51 -12.39
C LYS A 272 -0.11 1.56 -12.73
N GLY A 273 0.57 0.42 -12.66
CA GLY A 273 1.92 0.29 -13.21
C GLY A 273 1.89 0.42 -14.74
N LYS A 274 2.94 0.99 -15.32
CA LYS A 274 3.21 0.90 -16.75
C LYS A 274 4.36 -0.09 -16.90
N ARG A 275 4.17 -1.13 -17.72
CA ARG A 275 5.27 -1.99 -18.18
C ARG A 275 6.09 -1.24 -19.21
#